data_AF-A0A966QQE4-F1
#
_entry.id   AF-A0A966QQE4-F1
#
_cell.length_a   1.000
_cell.length_b   1.000
_cell.length_c   1.000
_cell.angle_alpha   90.00
_cell.angle_beta   90.00
_cell.angle_gamma   90.00
#
_symmetry.space_group_name_H-M   'P 1'
#
loop_
_entity.id
_entity.type
_entity.pdbx_description
1 polymer ?
#
loop_
_entity_poly.entity_id
_entity_poly.type
_entity_poly.pdbx_seq_one_letter_code
_entity_poly.pdbx_strand_id
1 'polypeptide(L)'
;MPARAKAQGWLVERAVEAFRASTGLDLRVNTLPAEPGSEPGWQLLLRTEPEAMPRVFQAVVRSVEQVDALGAAQAALHQGNVPGVLVLSRASEPVAEQCQAMGLPFIDGQGNAYLQEKDLLIVVKGQKPPRVERGTRAEGVTGRASTATGLKLVFALLSEPALTLATTQILHEAAGVALGSVPAVLGDLEQRGLLVRRGWGKGWHVRDWSQLLEMWASEYPVRLRPRLRSLRFRSPGQGLWWQRADPQRCGGQWSGEVAAHQLGTVLKGTSIATGACPADAGGRSAQ
;
A
#
# COMPACT_ATOMS: atom_id res chain seq x y z
N MET A 1 -10.25 18.19 13.08
CA MET A 1 -9.04 17.86 12.28
C MET A 1 -9.45 17.26 10.94
N PRO A 2 -8.82 17.64 9.81
CA PRO A 2 -9.13 17.07 8.49
C PRO A 2 -8.77 15.57 8.42
N ALA A 3 -9.52 14.78 7.63
CA ALA A 3 -9.36 13.32 7.54
C ALA A 3 -7.94 12.87 7.16
N ARG A 4 -7.24 13.68 6.36
CA ARG A 4 -5.85 13.47 5.95
C ARG A 4 -4.86 13.54 7.12
N ALA A 5 -4.98 14.56 7.98
CA ALA A 5 -4.13 14.71 9.17
C ALA A 5 -4.31 13.55 10.16
N LYS A 6 -5.54 13.02 10.28
CA LYS A 6 -5.82 11.84 11.11
C LYS A 6 -5.15 10.58 10.56
N ALA A 7 -5.20 10.37 9.25
CA ALA A 7 -4.53 9.24 8.60
C ALA A 7 -3.00 9.33 8.68
N GLN A 8 -2.44 10.53 8.50
CA GLN A 8 -0.99 10.77 8.65
C GLN A 8 -0.54 10.55 10.10
N GLY A 9 -1.27 11.06 11.09
CA GLY A 9 -0.96 10.85 12.51
C GLY A 9 -0.93 9.36 12.88
N TRP A 10 -1.95 8.60 12.47
CA TRP A 10 -1.96 7.15 12.68
C TRP A 10 -0.76 6.45 12.05
N LEU A 11 -0.33 6.87 10.86
CA LEU A 11 0.83 6.28 10.20
C LEU A 11 2.14 6.56 10.95
N VAL A 12 2.29 7.78 11.47
CA VAL A 12 3.46 8.15 12.30
C VAL A 12 3.51 7.31 13.56
N GLU A 13 2.38 7.15 14.26
CA GLU A 13 2.29 6.30 15.46
C GLU A 13 2.67 4.85 15.15
N ARG A 14 2.11 4.28 14.08
CA ARG A 14 2.43 2.92 13.65
C ARG A 14 3.91 2.73 13.31
N ALA A 15 4.52 3.66 12.59
CA ALA A 15 5.93 3.58 12.23
C ALA A 15 6.84 3.67 13.47
N VAL A 16 6.46 4.50 14.45
CA VAL A 16 7.16 4.59 15.74
C VAL A 16 7.06 3.29 16.53
N GLU A 17 5.86 2.70 16.60
CA GLU A 17 5.66 1.40 17.26
C GLU A 17 6.49 0.29 16.60
N ALA A 18 6.46 0.21 15.27
CA ALA A 18 7.22 -0.79 14.52
C ALA A 18 8.75 -0.60 14.67
N PHE A 19 9.21 0.66 14.72
CA PHE A 19 10.62 0.97 15.01
C PHE A 19 11.04 0.52 16.41
N ARG A 20 10.22 0.81 17.44
CA ARG A 20 10.49 0.36 18.82
C ARG A 20 10.55 -1.15 18.91
N ALA A 21 9.58 -1.84 18.29
CA ALA A 21 9.54 -3.29 18.26
C ALA A 21 10.80 -3.90 17.61
N SER A 22 11.33 -3.23 16.58
CA SER A 22 12.47 -3.76 15.81
C SER A 22 13.85 -3.40 16.41
N THR A 23 13.95 -2.27 17.11
CA THR A 23 15.24 -1.75 17.63
C THR A 23 15.39 -1.83 19.14
N GLY A 24 14.28 -1.90 19.89
CA GLY A 24 14.27 -1.74 21.34
C GLY A 24 14.57 -0.31 21.83
N LEU A 25 14.75 0.66 20.92
CA LEU A 25 15.11 2.04 21.26
C LEU A 25 13.87 2.88 21.60
N ASP A 26 14.01 3.84 22.52
CA ASP A 26 12.92 4.76 22.89
C ASP A 26 12.78 5.86 21.84
N LEU A 27 11.87 5.64 20.89
CA LEU A 27 11.45 6.64 19.91
C LEU A 27 10.07 7.17 20.27
N ARG A 28 9.88 8.46 20.57
CA ARG A 28 8.56 9.05 20.88
C ARG A 28 8.10 9.98 19.78
N VAL A 29 6.79 10.12 19.63
CA VAL A 29 6.18 11.14 18.76
C VAL A 29 5.68 12.31 19.61
N ASN A 30 5.95 13.52 19.16
CA ASN A 30 5.34 14.74 19.66
C ASN A 30 4.55 15.39 18.50
N THR A 31 3.29 15.75 18.75
CA THR A 31 2.47 16.45 17.75
C THR A 31 2.65 17.95 17.93
N LEU A 32 3.10 18.63 16.88
CA LEU A 32 3.23 20.07 16.90
C LEU A 32 1.86 20.71 16.61
N PRO A 33 1.46 21.74 17.38
CA PRO A 33 0.26 22.48 17.09
C PRO A 33 0.35 23.07 15.68
N ALA A 34 -0.74 22.97 14.92
CA ALA A 34 -0.83 23.56 13.60
C ALA A 34 -1.03 25.08 13.72
N GLU A 35 -0.26 25.85 12.96
CA GLU A 35 -0.60 27.25 12.69
C GLU A 35 -1.96 27.33 11.99
N PRO A 36 -2.75 28.40 12.20
CA PRO A 36 -4.05 28.56 11.53
C PRO A 36 -3.91 28.44 10.00
N GLY A 37 -4.50 27.39 9.42
CA GLY A 37 -4.44 27.12 7.97
C GLY A 37 -3.38 26.12 7.51
N SER A 38 -2.55 25.58 8.41
CA SER A 38 -1.55 24.54 8.11
C SER A 38 -1.96 23.16 8.64
N GLU A 39 -1.38 22.09 8.08
CA GLU A 39 -1.50 20.75 8.66
C GLU A 39 -0.61 20.63 9.92
N PRO A 40 -1.03 19.86 10.95
CA PRO A 40 -0.19 19.61 12.12
C PRO A 40 1.10 18.88 11.71
N GLY A 41 2.21 19.28 12.34
CA GLY A 41 3.50 18.64 12.16
C GLY A 41 3.74 17.55 13.21
N TRP A 42 4.69 16.66 12.95
CA TRP A 42 5.13 15.65 13.91
C TRP A 42 6.63 15.73 14.13
N GLN A 43 7.06 15.60 15.39
CA GLN A 43 8.45 15.45 15.76
C GLN A 43 8.69 14.06 16.33
N LEU A 44 9.82 13.46 15.98
CA LEU A 44 10.29 12.21 16.56
C LEU A 44 11.43 12.50 17.53
N LEU A 45 11.34 11.93 18.72
CA LEU A 45 12.29 12.07 19.82
C LEU A 45 12.95 10.73 20.05
N LEU A 46 14.17 10.55 19.54
CA LEU A 46 14.92 9.32 19.69
C LEU A 46 15.89 9.42 20.86
N ARG A 47 15.76 8.52 21.83
CA ARG A 47 16.68 8.39 22.95
C ARG A 47 17.43 7.06 22.83
N THR A 48 18.75 7.15 22.71
CA THR A 48 19.64 5.98 22.60
C THR A 48 20.07 5.46 23.97
N GLU A 49 20.16 6.33 24.97
CA GLU A 49 20.48 5.95 26.36
C GLU A 49 19.54 6.66 27.34
N PRO A 50 19.19 6.04 28.49
CA PRO A 50 18.22 6.59 29.44
C PRO A 50 18.50 8.04 29.86
N GLU A 51 19.76 8.39 30.07
CA GLU A 51 20.20 9.72 30.51
C GLU A 51 20.54 10.68 29.36
N ALA A 52 20.61 10.19 28.11
CA ALA A 52 20.95 11.02 26.97
C ALA A 52 19.80 11.96 26.57
N MET A 53 20.15 13.17 26.13
CA MET A 53 19.18 14.11 25.57
C MET A 53 18.60 13.53 24.27
N PRO A 54 17.27 13.55 24.06
CA PRO A 54 16.67 12.94 22.89
C PRO A 54 17.05 13.73 21.63
N ARG A 55 17.42 13.00 20.58
CA ARG A 55 17.62 13.56 19.25
C ARG A 55 16.27 13.87 18.62
N VAL A 56 16.10 15.09 18.13
CA VAL A 56 14.83 15.57 17.56
C VAL A 56 14.89 15.47 16.04
N PHE A 57 13.89 14.84 15.45
CA PHE A 57 13.72 14.75 14.00
C PHE A 57 12.36 15.30 13.58
N GLN A 58 12.30 15.98 12.45
CA GLN A 58 11.04 16.40 11.85
C GLN A 58 10.46 15.24 11.03
N ALA A 59 9.31 14.69 11.42
CA ALA A 59 8.65 13.65 10.65
C ALA A 59 7.92 14.25 9.45
N VAL A 60 8.29 13.77 8.26
CA VAL A 60 7.67 14.15 6.99
C VAL A 60 6.97 12.94 6.41
N VAL A 61 5.64 12.96 6.45
CA VAL A 61 4.81 11.88 5.91
C VAL A 61 4.67 12.04 4.40
N ARG A 62 5.14 11.06 3.61
CA ARG A 62 5.00 11.02 2.15
C ARG A 62 4.65 9.61 1.68
N SER A 63 3.82 9.53 0.63
CA SER A 63 3.68 8.28 -0.11
C SER A 63 4.79 8.22 -1.15
N VAL A 64 5.71 7.27 -0.99
CA VAL A 64 6.78 7.00 -1.96
C VAL A 64 6.57 5.59 -2.49
N GLU A 65 5.89 5.50 -3.64
CA GLU A 65 5.61 4.21 -4.29
C GLU A 65 6.77 3.75 -5.20
N GLN A 66 7.61 4.69 -5.66
CA GLN A 66 8.71 4.44 -6.60
C GLN A 66 9.91 5.32 -6.28
N VAL A 67 11.09 4.87 -6.70
CA VAL A 67 12.39 5.52 -6.49
C VAL A 67 12.39 6.96 -7.02
N ASP A 68 11.73 7.22 -8.16
CA ASP A 68 11.65 8.54 -8.79
C ASP A 68 10.97 9.61 -7.91
N ALA A 69 10.13 9.19 -6.97
CA ALA A 69 9.46 10.09 -6.03
C ALA A 69 10.37 10.52 -4.84
N LEU A 70 11.56 9.91 -4.69
CA LEU A 70 12.49 10.23 -3.60
C LEU A 70 13.12 11.62 -3.74
N GLY A 71 13.26 12.15 -4.95
CA GLY A 71 13.80 13.51 -5.15
C GLY A 71 12.92 14.60 -4.52
N ALA A 72 11.60 14.49 -4.68
CA ALA A 72 10.65 15.39 -4.04
C ALA A 72 10.61 15.22 -2.52
N ALA A 73 10.80 13.97 -2.04
CA ALA A 73 10.88 13.65 -0.63
C ALA A 73 12.15 14.26 0.02
N GLN A 74 13.29 14.16 -0.66
CA GLN A 74 14.56 14.76 -0.24
C GLN A 74 14.47 16.28 -0.15
N ALA A 75 13.91 16.93 -1.17
CA ALA A 75 13.71 18.37 -1.16
C ALA A 75 12.84 18.83 0.03
N ALA A 76 11.87 18.01 0.45
CA ALA A 76 11.02 18.32 1.61
C ALA A 76 11.74 18.16 2.96
N LEU A 77 12.71 17.24 3.07
CA LEU A 77 13.48 17.05 4.32
C LEU A 77 14.49 18.18 4.56
N HIS A 78 15.00 18.81 3.50
CA HIS A 78 15.99 19.90 3.61
C HIS A 78 15.39 21.31 3.78
N GLN A 79 14.06 21.44 3.88
CA GLN A 79 13.38 22.74 4.01
C GLN A 79 13.43 23.35 5.42
N GLY A 80 14.04 22.69 6.41
CA GLY A 80 14.09 23.16 7.80
C GLY A 80 15.47 23.01 8.47
N ASN A 81 15.64 23.64 9.63
CA ASN A 81 16.86 23.58 10.45
C ASN A 81 16.96 22.32 11.32
N VAL A 82 15.93 21.46 11.33
CA VAL A 82 15.88 20.21 12.09
C VAL A 82 16.03 19.05 11.12
N PRO A 83 16.87 18.03 11.40
CA PRO A 83 16.99 16.86 10.56
C PRO A 83 15.63 16.21 10.28
N GLY A 84 15.33 16.02 9.00
CA GLY A 84 14.08 15.39 8.57
C GLY A 84 14.18 13.87 8.54
N VAL A 85 13.08 13.20 8.90
CA VAL A 85 12.88 11.74 8.71
C VAL A 85 11.62 11.50 7.90
N LEU A 86 11.75 10.71 6.83
CA LEU A 86 10.60 10.24 6.06
C LEU A 86 9.84 9.16 6.83
N VAL A 87 8.52 9.34 6.91
CA VAL A 87 7.62 8.32 7.44
C VAL A 87 6.85 7.71 6.28
N LEU A 88 7.06 6.41 6.08
CA LEU A 88 6.48 5.63 5.00
C LEU A 88 5.50 4.59 5.55
N SER A 89 4.47 4.25 4.78
CA SER A 89 3.63 3.08 5.08
C SER A 89 4.43 1.79 5.03
N ARG A 90 5.26 1.65 3.99
CA ARG A 90 6.20 0.57 3.79
C ARG A 90 7.28 1.00 2.81
N ALA A 91 8.54 0.85 3.16
CA ALA A 91 9.64 0.95 2.21
C ALA A 91 9.81 -0.41 1.51
N SER A 92 9.72 -0.45 0.18
CA SER A 92 10.17 -1.61 -0.59
C SER A 92 11.69 -1.71 -0.53
N GLU A 93 12.25 -2.90 -0.76
CA GLU A 93 13.71 -3.10 -0.75
C GLU A 93 14.46 -2.13 -1.68
N PRO A 94 14.04 -1.91 -2.95
CA PRO A 94 14.69 -0.91 -3.81
C PRO A 94 14.57 0.53 -3.30
N VAL A 95 13.45 0.88 -2.65
CA VAL A 95 13.26 2.22 -2.08
C VAL A 95 14.12 2.38 -0.83
N ALA A 96 14.20 1.38 0.04
CA ALA A 96 15.05 1.40 1.23
C ALA A 96 16.54 1.47 0.87
N GLU A 97 16.96 0.71 -0.15
CA GLU A 97 18.32 0.76 -0.70
C GLU A 97 18.65 2.12 -1.30
N GLN A 98 17.73 2.69 -2.10
CA GLN A 98 17.95 4.04 -2.64
C GLN A 98 18.00 5.09 -1.53
N CYS A 99 17.09 5.03 -0.54
CA CYS A 99 17.13 5.94 0.60
C CYS A 99 18.48 5.87 1.31
N GLN A 100 19.02 4.66 1.51
CA GLN A 100 20.37 4.46 2.05
C GLN A 100 21.45 5.08 1.16
N ALA A 101 21.44 4.78 -0.14
CA ALA A 101 22.41 5.31 -1.10
C ALA A 101 22.40 6.84 -1.16
N MET A 102 21.24 7.46 -0.95
CA MET A 102 21.05 8.91 -0.93
C MET A 102 21.29 9.54 0.45
N GLY A 103 21.55 8.75 1.50
CA GLY A 103 21.67 9.25 2.86
C GLY A 103 20.36 9.83 3.42
N LEU A 104 19.21 9.32 2.96
CA LEU A 104 17.87 9.83 3.22
C LEU A 104 17.22 9.12 4.42
N PRO A 105 17.10 9.76 5.60
CA PRO A 105 16.59 9.08 6.79
C PRO A 105 15.11 8.71 6.65
N PHE A 106 14.74 7.48 7.00
CA PHE A 106 13.35 7.01 6.97
C PHE A 106 13.03 6.00 8.09
N ILE A 107 11.75 5.92 8.43
CA ILE A 107 11.13 4.83 9.18
C ILE A 107 9.86 4.37 8.46
N ASP A 108 9.52 3.09 8.56
CA ASP A 108 8.28 2.57 7.96
C ASP A 108 7.39 1.81 8.96
N GLY A 109 6.13 1.61 8.57
CA GLY A 109 5.12 0.88 9.35
C GLY A 109 5.36 -0.63 9.52
N GLN A 110 6.46 -1.16 8.99
CA GLN A 110 6.90 -2.54 9.20
C GLN A 110 8.18 -2.66 10.04
N GLY A 111 8.76 -1.53 10.46
CA GLY A 111 9.95 -1.49 11.29
C GLY A 111 11.26 -1.42 10.51
N ASN A 112 11.22 -1.29 9.18
CA ASN A 112 12.43 -0.91 8.44
C ASN A 112 12.77 0.52 8.78
N ALA A 113 14.07 0.77 8.96
CA ALA A 113 14.55 2.08 9.35
C ALA A 113 15.94 2.34 8.80
N TYR A 114 16.17 3.59 8.45
CA TYR A 114 17.48 4.13 8.17
C TYR A 114 17.59 5.50 8.84
N LEU A 115 18.45 5.65 9.83
CA LEU A 115 18.76 6.93 10.45
C LEU A 115 20.28 7.08 10.48
N GLN A 116 20.80 8.14 9.88
CA GLN A 116 22.22 8.46 9.90
C GLN A 116 22.40 9.90 10.35
N GLU A 117 23.18 10.09 11.40
CA GLU A 117 23.60 11.36 12.00
C GLU A 117 25.07 11.25 12.43
N LYS A 118 25.69 12.39 12.79
CA LYS A 118 27.14 12.53 13.04
C LYS A 118 27.77 11.40 13.89
N ASP A 119 27.04 10.88 14.88
CA ASP A 119 27.47 9.80 15.78
C ASP A 119 26.39 8.71 15.96
N LEU A 120 25.51 8.54 14.97
CA LEU A 120 24.42 7.57 15.05
C LEU A 120 24.13 6.97 13.67
N LEU A 121 24.22 5.65 13.57
CA LEU A 121 23.77 4.91 12.41
C LEU A 121 22.83 3.79 12.86
N ILE A 122 21.56 3.89 12.45
CA ILE A 122 20.56 2.86 12.66
C ILE A 122 20.14 2.35 11.30
N VAL A 123 20.39 1.07 11.07
CA VAL A 123 19.97 0.38 9.85
C VAL A 123 19.18 -0.85 10.26
N VAL A 124 17.88 -0.82 10.02
CA VAL A 124 17.00 -1.97 10.21
C VAL A 124 16.49 -2.40 8.84
N LYS A 125 16.99 -3.54 8.38
CA LYS A 125 16.53 -4.20 7.15
C LYS A 125 15.79 -5.45 7.55
N GLY A 126 14.49 -5.51 7.24
CA GLY A 126 13.72 -6.75 7.19
C GLY A 126 13.77 -7.59 8.46
N GLN A 127 13.16 -7.13 9.56
CA GLN A 127 12.63 -8.09 10.51
C GLN A 127 11.47 -8.83 9.82
N LYS A 128 11.74 -10.05 9.34
CA LYS A 128 10.65 -11.03 9.18
C LYS A 128 9.96 -11.07 10.55
N PRO A 129 8.63 -10.84 10.64
CA PRO A 129 7.94 -10.95 11.91
C PRO A 129 8.34 -12.27 12.57
N PRO A 130 8.60 -12.30 13.89
CA PRO A 130 9.11 -13.49 14.57
C PRO A 130 8.27 -14.68 14.14
N ARG A 131 8.95 -15.58 13.43
CA ARG A 131 8.39 -16.81 12.92
C ARG A 131 7.94 -17.59 14.14
N VAL A 132 6.64 -17.60 14.42
CA VAL A 132 6.06 -18.63 15.27
C VAL A 132 6.42 -19.93 14.58
N GLU A 133 7.38 -20.64 15.18
CA GLU A 133 7.90 -21.89 14.65
C GLU A 133 6.76 -22.90 14.54
N ARG A 134 6.24 -23.10 13.32
CA ARG A 134 5.55 -24.33 12.95
C ARG A 134 5.90 -24.70 11.53
N GLY A 135 6.47 -25.88 11.38
CA GLY A 135 6.32 -26.72 10.20
C GLY A 135 7.09 -26.28 8.96
N THR A 136 8.28 -26.84 8.81
CA THR A 136 8.88 -27.32 7.55
C THR A 136 7.98 -27.29 6.30
N ARG A 137 8.31 -26.44 5.31
CA ARG A 137 8.90 -26.81 4.00
C ARG A 137 8.82 -25.67 2.96
N ALA A 138 9.99 -25.42 2.38
CA ALA A 138 10.28 -24.98 1.02
C ALA A 138 9.69 -23.66 0.46
N GLU A 139 10.64 -22.75 0.21
CA GLU A 139 10.71 -21.76 -0.88
C GLU A 139 9.89 -20.46 -0.74
N GLY A 140 10.62 -19.39 -0.39
CA GLY A 140 10.30 -18.01 -0.77
C GLY A 140 8.99 -17.43 -0.22
N VAL A 141 8.74 -17.55 1.08
CA VAL A 141 7.43 -17.25 1.69
C VAL A 141 7.16 -15.74 1.78
N THR A 142 6.71 -15.14 0.69
CA THR A 142 5.56 -14.24 0.78
C THR A 142 4.35 -15.15 0.66
N GLY A 143 3.57 -15.32 1.73
CA GLY A 143 2.48 -16.30 1.74
C GLY A 143 1.54 -16.11 0.55
N ARG A 144 0.91 -17.20 0.08
CA ARG A 144 0.19 -17.28 -1.20
C ARG A 144 -0.86 -16.18 -1.39
N ALA A 145 -1.45 -15.65 -0.32
CA ALA A 145 -2.37 -14.51 -0.35
C ALA A 145 -1.73 -13.20 -0.81
N SER A 146 -0.45 -13.00 -0.50
CA SER A 146 0.37 -11.85 -0.92
C SER A 146 1.01 -12.08 -2.30
N THR A 147 0.45 -12.92 -3.16
CA THR A 147 0.87 -13.03 -4.56
C THR A 147 -0.13 -12.30 -5.46
N ALA A 148 0.22 -12.00 -6.71
CA ALA A 148 -0.74 -11.39 -7.65
C ALA A 148 -2.03 -12.23 -7.80
N THR A 149 -1.88 -13.56 -7.80
CA THR A 149 -3.00 -14.52 -7.79
C THR A 149 -3.81 -14.43 -6.51
N GLY A 150 -3.14 -14.39 -5.35
CA GLY A 150 -3.80 -14.25 -4.06
C GLY A 150 -4.57 -12.94 -3.93
N LEU A 151 -3.99 -11.83 -4.40
CA LEU A 151 -4.62 -10.52 -4.36
C LEU A 151 -5.84 -10.42 -5.29
N LYS A 152 -5.85 -11.12 -6.43
CA LYS A 152 -7.06 -11.23 -7.27
C LYS A 152 -8.19 -11.97 -6.53
N LEU A 153 -7.86 -13.07 -5.85
CA LEU A 153 -8.85 -13.83 -5.09
C LEU A 153 -9.40 -13.03 -3.90
N VAL A 154 -8.52 -12.33 -3.18
CA VAL A 154 -8.93 -11.46 -2.07
C VAL A 154 -9.79 -10.31 -2.57
N PHE A 155 -9.46 -9.69 -3.72
CA PHE A 155 -10.29 -8.67 -4.34
C PHE A 155 -11.70 -9.18 -4.67
N ALA A 156 -11.81 -10.40 -5.22
CA ALA A 156 -13.11 -11.02 -5.49
C ALA A 156 -13.92 -11.19 -4.20
N LEU A 157 -13.31 -11.69 -3.11
CA LEU A 157 -13.98 -11.83 -1.81
C LEU A 157 -14.42 -10.49 -1.22
N LEU A 158 -13.60 -9.44 -1.35
CA LEU A 158 -13.92 -8.07 -0.90
C LEU A 158 -15.05 -7.44 -1.72
N SER A 159 -15.08 -7.73 -3.03
CA SER A 159 -16.08 -7.18 -3.95
C SER A 159 -17.43 -7.90 -3.80
N GLU A 160 -17.40 -9.21 -3.53
CA GLU A 160 -18.58 -10.04 -3.37
C GLU A 160 -18.44 -10.97 -2.14
N PRO A 161 -18.87 -10.52 -0.95
CA PRO A 161 -18.75 -11.30 0.28
C PRO A 161 -19.43 -12.66 0.25
N ALA A 162 -20.45 -12.85 -0.60
CA ALA A 162 -21.15 -14.12 -0.79
C ALA A 162 -20.21 -15.24 -1.30
N LEU A 163 -19.13 -14.89 -2.01
CA LEU A 163 -18.13 -15.84 -2.50
C LEU A 163 -17.41 -16.60 -1.39
N THR A 164 -17.46 -16.13 -0.14
CA THR A 164 -16.93 -16.86 1.02
C THR A 164 -17.59 -18.23 1.21
N LEU A 165 -18.82 -18.41 0.73
CA LEU A 165 -19.57 -19.68 0.77
C LEU A 165 -19.46 -20.48 -0.52
N ALA A 166 -18.81 -19.92 -1.54
CA ALA A 166 -18.74 -20.51 -2.87
C ALA A 166 -17.71 -21.65 -2.96
N THR A 167 -17.85 -22.47 -4.00
CA THR A 167 -16.92 -23.56 -4.29
C THR A 167 -15.62 -23.02 -4.87
N THR A 168 -14.57 -23.85 -4.85
CA THR A 168 -13.29 -23.53 -5.50
C THR A 168 -13.46 -23.23 -6.99
N GLN A 169 -14.42 -23.89 -7.66
CA GLN A 169 -14.79 -23.61 -9.06
C GLN A 169 -15.26 -22.17 -9.26
N ILE A 170 -16.29 -21.76 -8.51
CA ILE A 170 -16.83 -20.40 -8.61
C ILE A 170 -15.77 -19.35 -8.25
N LEU A 171 -14.96 -19.63 -7.22
CA LEU A 171 -13.93 -18.72 -6.75
C LEU A 171 -12.83 -18.45 -7.78
N HIS A 172 -12.39 -19.46 -8.54
CA HIS A 172 -11.34 -19.23 -9.53
C HIS A 172 -11.85 -18.48 -10.76
N GLU A 173 -13.11 -18.70 -11.15
CA GLU A 173 -13.76 -17.99 -12.24
C GLU A 173 -13.93 -16.52 -11.86
N ALA A 174 -14.54 -16.25 -10.70
CA ALA A 174 -14.75 -14.90 -10.19
C ALA A 174 -13.44 -14.11 -10.05
N ALA A 175 -12.35 -14.77 -9.62
CA ALA A 175 -11.05 -14.12 -9.44
C ALA A 175 -10.16 -14.12 -10.71
N GLY A 176 -10.53 -14.86 -11.77
CA GLY A 176 -9.69 -15.04 -12.96
C GLY A 176 -8.31 -15.63 -12.64
N VAL A 177 -8.28 -16.70 -11.84
CA VAL A 177 -7.06 -17.40 -11.40
C VAL A 177 -7.09 -18.88 -11.75
N ALA A 178 -5.94 -19.56 -11.66
CA ALA A 178 -5.88 -21.00 -11.86
C ALA A 178 -6.61 -21.75 -10.73
N LEU A 179 -7.46 -22.73 -11.06
CA LEU A 179 -8.25 -23.52 -10.10
C LEU A 179 -7.41 -24.07 -8.93
N GLY A 180 -6.24 -24.66 -9.25
CA GLY A 180 -5.34 -25.25 -8.24
C GLY A 180 -4.69 -24.24 -7.28
N SER A 181 -4.76 -22.94 -7.57
CA SER A 181 -4.20 -21.90 -6.70
C SER A 181 -5.12 -21.50 -5.55
N VAL A 182 -6.43 -21.68 -5.72
CA VAL A 182 -7.44 -21.22 -4.76
C VAL A 182 -7.28 -21.87 -3.37
N PRO A 183 -7.13 -23.20 -3.23
CA PRO A 183 -6.97 -23.81 -1.90
C PRO A 183 -5.71 -23.33 -1.17
N ALA A 184 -4.61 -23.11 -1.91
CA ALA A 184 -3.36 -22.64 -1.34
C ALA A 184 -3.46 -21.19 -0.83
N VAL A 185 -4.19 -20.33 -1.55
CA VAL A 185 -4.45 -18.95 -1.11
C VAL A 185 -5.36 -18.92 0.11
N LEU A 186 -6.46 -19.69 0.10
CA LEU A 186 -7.40 -19.74 1.22
C LEU A 186 -6.74 -20.31 2.48
N GLY A 187 -5.90 -21.35 2.33
CA GLY A 187 -5.11 -21.89 3.43
C GLY A 187 -4.09 -20.89 3.99
N ASP A 188 -3.45 -20.07 3.15
CA ASP A 188 -2.57 -19.00 3.61
C ASP A 188 -3.33 -17.92 4.39
N LEU A 189 -4.53 -17.53 3.94
CA LEU A 189 -5.39 -16.58 4.66
C LEU A 189 -5.89 -17.15 6.00
N GLU A 190 -6.16 -18.46 6.06
CA GLU A 190 -6.51 -19.16 7.31
C GLU A 190 -5.34 -19.19 8.29
N GLN A 191 -4.13 -19.54 7.81
CA GLN A 191 -2.91 -19.57 8.62
C GLN A 191 -2.57 -18.18 9.20
N ARG A 192 -2.88 -17.11 8.46
CA ARG A 192 -2.74 -15.72 8.92
C ARG A 192 -3.86 -15.28 9.86
N GLY A 193 -4.86 -16.12 10.10
CA GLY A 193 -6.00 -15.79 10.96
C GLY A 193 -6.95 -14.76 10.37
N LEU A 194 -6.93 -14.53 9.05
CA LEU A 194 -7.88 -13.64 8.36
C LEU A 194 -9.17 -14.38 7.97
N LEU A 195 -9.06 -15.69 7.70
CA LEU A 195 -10.19 -16.57 7.46
C LEU A 195 -10.27 -17.68 8.52
N VAL A 196 -11.46 -18.24 8.69
CA VAL A 196 -11.72 -19.46 9.46
C VAL A 196 -12.62 -20.36 8.64
N ARG A 197 -12.30 -21.66 8.58
CA ARG A 197 -13.21 -22.64 7.98
C ARG A 197 -14.49 -22.78 8.80
N ARG A 198 -15.66 -22.70 8.16
CA ARG A 198 -16.97 -22.96 8.82
C ARG A 198 -17.24 -24.45 9.03
N GLY A 199 -16.46 -25.32 8.39
CA GLY A 199 -16.60 -26.77 8.37
C GLY A 199 -16.28 -27.33 6.98
N TRP A 200 -16.13 -28.64 6.87
CA TRP A 200 -15.91 -29.30 5.57
C TRP A 200 -17.07 -29.00 4.62
N GLY A 201 -16.77 -28.38 3.46
CA GLY A 201 -17.75 -28.03 2.44
C GLY A 201 -18.67 -26.85 2.77
N LYS A 202 -18.52 -26.19 3.93
CA LYS A 202 -19.39 -25.09 4.37
C LYS A 202 -18.83 -23.68 4.11
N GLY A 203 -17.75 -23.60 3.34
CA GLY A 203 -17.06 -22.35 3.01
C GLY A 203 -16.25 -21.76 4.16
N TRP A 204 -16.02 -20.45 4.06
CA TRP A 204 -15.13 -19.67 4.88
C TRP A 204 -15.88 -18.56 5.61
N HIS A 205 -15.37 -18.18 6.77
CA HIS A 205 -15.78 -16.99 7.50
C HIS A 205 -14.59 -16.03 7.55
N VAL A 206 -14.79 -14.81 7.08
CA VAL A 206 -13.81 -13.72 7.22
C VAL A 206 -13.91 -13.19 8.64
N ARG A 207 -12.80 -13.22 9.39
CA ARG A 207 -12.76 -12.74 10.77
C ARG A 207 -12.89 -11.23 10.88
N ASP A 208 -12.18 -10.53 10.00
CA ASP A 208 -12.15 -9.07 9.98
C ASP A 208 -11.98 -8.58 8.53
N TRP A 209 -13.05 -8.01 7.99
CA TRP A 209 -13.06 -7.46 6.64
C TRP A 209 -12.14 -6.25 6.49
N SER A 210 -11.94 -5.48 7.57
CA SER A 210 -11.07 -4.30 7.57
C SER A 210 -9.61 -4.72 7.46
N GLN A 211 -9.19 -5.75 8.21
CA GLN A 211 -7.84 -6.29 8.11
C GLN A 211 -7.57 -6.96 6.75
N LEU A 212 -8.57 -7.65 6.20
CA LEU A 212 -8.44 -8.25 4.87
C LEU A 212 -8.29 -7.16 3.79
N LEU A 213 -9.06 -6.08 3.89
CA LEU A 213 -8.96 -4.92 3.02
C LEU A 213 -7.63 -4.19 3.17
N GLU A 214 -7.16 -3.98 4.40
CA GLU A 214 -5.90 -3.30 4.69
C GLU A 214 -4.70 -4.09 4.14
N MET A 215 -4.70 -5.41 4.32
CA MET A 215 -3.71 -6.29 3.71
C MET A 215 -3.76 -6.17 2.18
N TRP A 216 -4.95 -6.22 1.59
CA TRP A 216 -5.09 -6.10 0.14
C TRP A 216 -4.59 -4.74 -0.38
N ALA A 217 -5.00 -3.64 0.26
CA ALA A 217 -4.63 -2.29 -0.11
C ALA A 217 -3.12 -2.04 0.03
N SER A 218 -2.48 -2.67 1.02
CA SER A 218 -1.04 -2.55 1.25
C SER A 218 -0.21 -3.32 0.21
N GLU A 219 -0.70 -4.46 -0.27
CA GLU A 219 0.05 -5.35 -1.17
C GLU A 219 -0.30 -5.12 -2.66
N TYR A 220 -1.48 -4.60 -2.97
CA TYR A 220 -1.96 -4.36 -4.33
C TYR A 220 -1.01 -3.48 -5.18
N PRO A 221 -0.58 -2.29 -4.72
CA PRO A 221 0.27 -1.39 -5.52
C PRO A 221 1.62 -2.02 -5.86
N VAL A 222 2.14 -2.87 -4.98
CA VAL A 222 3.48 -3.45 -5.09
C VAL A 222 3.47 -4.73 -5.94
N ARG A 223 2.41 -5.55 -5.82
CA ARG A 223 2.46 -6.93 -6.32
C ARG A 223 1.52 -7.23 -7.47
N LEU A 224 0.34 -6.59 -7.49
CA LEU A 224 -0.66 -6.83 -8.52
C LEU A 224 -0.64 -5.71 -9.57
N ARG A 225 -0.66 -4.45 -9.14
CA ARG A 225 -0.73 -3.28 -10.05
C ARG A 225 0.34 -3.27 -11.15
N PRO A 226 1.64 -3.59 -10.90
CA PRO A 226 2.66 -3.58 -11.96
C PRO A 226 2.43 -4.67 -13.03
N ARG A 227 1.69 -5.72 -12.69
CA ARG A 227 1.35 -6.82 -13.61
C ARG A 227 0.04 -6.56 -14.36
N LEU A 228 -0.74 -5.56 -13.94
CA LEU A 228 -1.92 -5.12 -14.67
C LEU A 228 -1.46 -4.23 -15.82
N ARG A 229 -1.76 -4.65 -17.05
CA ARG A 229 -1.51 -3.87 -18.26
C ARG A 229 -2.32 -2.58 -18.20
N SER A 230 -1.69 -1.52 -17.70
CA SER A 230 -2.31 -0.21 -17.56
C SER A 230 -1.94 0.62 -18.78
N LEU A 231 -2.89 0.82 -19.69
CA LEU A 231 -2.71 1.78 -20.78
C LEU A 231 -3.07 3.18 -20.28
N ARG A 232 -2.21 4.14 -20.60
CA ARG A 232 -2.47 5.56 -20.32
C ARG A 232 -2.89 6.23 -21.61
N PHE A 233 -4.09 6.76 -21.63
CA PHE A 233 -4.62 7.53 -22.75
C PHE A 233 -4.69 9.01 -22.36
N ARG A 234 -4.30 9.89 -23.28
CA ARG A 234 -4.60 11.32 -23.21
C ARG A 234 -5.55 11.67 -24.33
N SER A 235 -6.60 12.42 -24.02
CA SER A 235 -7.48 12.98 -25.03
C SER A 235 -6.90 14.31 -25.54
N PRO A 236 -6.83 14.52 -26.87
CA PRO A 236 -6.65 15.86 -27.42
C PRO A 236 -7.92 16.69 -27.16
N GLY A 237 -7.80 17.87 -26.54
CA GLY A 237 -8.91 18.83 -26.35
C GLY A 237 -9.37 19.05 -24.90
N GLN A 238 -10.60 19.58 -24.72
CA GLN A 238 -11.13 20.16 -23.47
C GLN A 238 -11.43 19.16 -22.32
N GLY A 239 -11.00 17.90 -22.40
CA GLY A 239 -11.15 16.92 -21.30
C GLY A 239 -12.54 16.27 -21.13
N LEU A 240 -13.52 16.56 -22.00
CA LEU A 240 -14.89 16.02 -21.92
C LEU A 240 -15.15 14.77 -22.78
N TRP A 241 -14.11 14.13 -23.30
CA TRP A 241 -14.21 12.94 -24.18
C TRP A 241 -15.04 11.80 -23.56
N TRP A 242 -14.98 11.66 -22.23
CA TRP A 242 -15.69 10.62 -21.48
C TRP A 242 -17.21 10.77 -21.51
N GLN A 243 -17.75 11.97 -21.82
CA GLN A 243 -19.21 12.17 -21.96
C GLN A 243 -19.78 11.50 -23.21
N ARG A 244 -18.94 11.28 -24.23
CA ARG A 244 -19.31 10.65 -25.50
C ARG A 244 -18.78 9.23 -25.63
N ALA A 245 -17.91 8.82 -24.71
CA ALA A 245 -17.37 7.47 -24.67
C ALA A 245 -18.26 6.57 -23.81
N ASP A 246 -18.50 5.36 -24.28
CA ASP A 246 -19.16 4.31 -23.51
C ASP A 246 -18.13 3.21 -23.21
N PRO A 247 -17.67 3.08 -21.95
CA PRO A 247 -16.67 2.09 -21.59
C PRO A 247 -17.24 0.67 -21.65
N GLN A 248 -18.57 0.49 -21.57
CA GLN A 248 -19.21 -0.83 -21.61
C GLN A 248 -19.02 -1.51 -22.96
N ARG A 249 -18.87 -0.73 -24.05
CA ARG A 249 -18.53 -1.25 -25.39
C ARG A 249 -17.23 -2.05 -25.42
N CYS A 250 -16.33 -1.81 -24.47
CA CYS A 250 -15.06 -2.53 -24.33
C CYS A 250 -15.04 -3.40 -23.07
N GLY A 251 -16.19 -3.70 -22.45
CA GLY A 251 -16.28 -4.41 -21.17
C GLY A 251 -15.67 -3.62 -19.99
N GLY A 252 -15.48 -2.31 -20.16
CA GLY A 252 -14.91 -1.42 -19.16
C GLY A 252 -15.97 -0.75 -18.30
N GLN A 253 -15.52 -0.19 -17.18
CA GLN A 253 -16.33 0.64 -16.30
C GLN A 253 -15.60 1.94 -16.03
N TRP A 254 -16.35 3.02 -15.79
CA TRP A 254 -15.76 4.26 -15.32
C TRP A 254 -15.25 4.10 -13.89
N SER A 255 -14.16 4.77 -13.57
CA SER A 255 -13.62 4.87 -12.22
C SER A 255 -13.17 6.31 -11.94
N GLY A 256 -12.85 6.61 -10.68
CA GLY A 256 -12.38 7.92 -10.25
C GLY A 256 -13.41 9.02 -10.48
N GLU A 257 -12.96 10.14 -11.03
CA GLU A 257 -13.75 11.37 -11.18
C GLU A 257 -14.97 11.21 -12.10
N VAL A 258 -14.84 10.46 -13.20
CA VAL A 258 -15.96 10.21 -14.13
C VAL A 258 -17.04 9.35 -13.46
N ALA A 259 -16.64 8.31 -12.74
CA ALA A 259 -17.58 7.49 -11.97
C ALA A 259 -18.23 8.29 -10.84
N ALA A 260 -17.43 9.09 -10.12
CA ALA A 260 -17.93 9.96 -9.05
C ALA A 260 -18.98 10.95 -9.59
N HIS A 261 -18.71 11.57 -10.73
CA HIS A 261 -19.65 12.45 -11.43
C HIS A 261 -20.95 11.73 -11.82
N GLN A 262 -20.86 10.52 -12.40
CA GLN A 262 -22.05 9.74 -12.77
C GLN A 262 -22.88 9.28 -11.57
N LEU A 263 -22.24 9.04 -10.42
CA LEU A 263 -22.90 8.71 -9.16
C LEU A 263 -23.43 9.94 -8.40
N GLY A 264 -23.27 11.16 -8.95
CA GLY A 264 -23.70 12.40 -8.31
C GLY A 264 -22.84 12.83 -7.12
N THR A 265 -21.65 12.26 -6.97
CA THR A 265 -20.71 12.56 -5.88
C THR A 265 -19.63 13.53 -6.36
N VAL A 266 -19.50 14.68 -5.69
CA VAL A 266 -18.48 15.69 -6.05
C VAL A 266 -17.16 15.33 -5.37
N LEU A 267 -16.24 14.71 -6.13
CA LEU A 267 -14.83 14.59 -5.73
C LEU A 267 -13.98 15.47 -6.64
N LYS A 268 -13.31 16.47 -6.06
CA LYS A 268 -12.37 17.34 -6.80
C LYS A 268 -11.06 16.60 -7.09
N GLY A 269 -10.89 16.20 -8.35
CA GLY A 269 -9.66 16.23 -9.16
C GLY A 269 -8.43 15.42 -8.73
N THR A 270 -8.13 14.36 -9.51
CA THR A 270 -6.88 14.15 -10.31
C THR A 270 -7.00 12.77 -10.97
N SER A 271 -7.24 12.74 -12.29
CA SER A 271 -7.67 11.55 -13.02
C SER A 271 -6.51 10.67 -13.52
N ILE A 272 -6.59 9.34 -13.31
CA ILE A 272 -5.89 8.31 -14.09
C ILE A 272 -6.93 7.25 -14.47
N ALA A 273 -7.30 7.15 -15.76
CA ALA A 273 -8.13 6.07 -16.27
C ALA A 273 -7.26 4.88 -16.64
N THR A 274 -7.61 3.68 -16.17
CA THR A 274 -6.95 2.41 -16.54
C THR A 274 -7.95 1.60 -17.35
N GLY A 275 -7.63 1.33 -18.62
CA GLY A 275 -8.42 0.43 -19.48
C GLY A 275 -7.47 -0.31 -20.42
N ALA A 276 -7.67 -1.61 -20.61
CA ALA A 276 -6.91 -2.42 -21.56
C ALA A 276 -7.76 -2.63 -22.82
N CYS A 277 -7.35 -2.01 -23.94
CA CYS A 277 -7.81 -2.44 -25.27
C CYS A 277 -6.78 -3.44 -25.82
N PRO A 278 -7.20 -4.60 -26.38
CA PRO A 278 -6.35 -5.36 -27.27
C PRO A 278 -6.19 -4.56 -28.58
N ALA A 279 -4.94 -4.38 -29.02
CA ALA A 279 -4.63 -3.91 -30.35
C ALA A 279 -4.86 -5.07 -31.33
N ASP A 280 -5.86 -4.94 -32.21
CA ASP A 280 -5.78 -5.25 -33.65
C ASP A 280 -7.18 -5.31 -34.28
N ALA A 281 -7.41 -4.41 -35.24
CA ALA A 281 -8.20 -4.67 -36.45
C ALA A 281 -7.82 -3.58 -37.46
N GLY A 282 -7.21 -4.01 -38.56
CA GLY A 282 -6.45 -3.17 -39.46
C GLY A 282 -7.29 -2.15 -40.22
N GLY A 283 -6.59 -1.08 -40.62
CA GLY A 283 -7.10 -0.14 -41.60
C GLY A 283 -7.40 -0.85 -42.91
N ARG A 284 -8.59 -0.56 -43.44
CA ARG A 284 -8.79 -0.50 -44.88
C ARG A 284 -9.12 0.95 -45.22
N SER A 285 -8.16 1.57 -45.88
CA SER A 285 -8.37 2.68 -46.78
C SER A 285 -9.31 2.25 -47.90
N ALA A 286 -10.34 3.07 -48.17
CA ALA A 286 -10.92 3.23 -49.49
C ALA A 286 -11.76 4.52 -49.52
N GLN A 287 -11.27 5.46 -50.32
CA GLN A 287 -11.93 6.56 -51.06
C GLN A 287 -12.95 7.45 -50.35
#